data_AF-A0A164LK28-F1
#
_entry.id   AF-A0A164LK28-F1
#
_cell.length_a   1.000
_cell.length_b   1.000
_cell.length_c   1.000
_cell.angle_alpha   90.00
_cell.angle_beta   90.00
_cell.angle_gamma   90.00
#
_symmetry.space_group_name_H-M   'P 1'
#
loop_
_entity.id
_entity.type
_entity.pdbx_description
1 polymer ?
#
loop_
_entity_poly.entity_id
_entity_poly.type
_entity_poly.pdbx_seq_one_letter_code
_entity_poly.pdbx_strand_id
1 'polypeptide(L)'
;ENVNHSDNVLYFLRRLKQELVFAGNCGKIIWYDSVTKDGKLDWQNELNAKNKDFFDSCDGIFLNYVWKPIDLANSAILAKERIFDVYVGIDVFGRNCFGGGGFNTDAAFSVVRQYNLSAAVFAPGWIYECHPIEQFKELSFKFCSLLFPYMNLHGPNSLPIRTSFCPGYGQGKYDSGQLVDNKPWHNMSRQQLQPCLAAVRGLFEVKGNTFDILKCGSTNTFGKQDVCDTDAFNGGGCLNIQSSTDAVFP
;
A
#
# COMPACT_ATOMS: atom_id res chain seq x y z
N GLU A 1 -37.53 -25.61 -4.72
CA GLU A 1 -37.33 -24.48 -3.78
C GLU A 1 -36.12 -23.69 -4.24
N ASN A 2 -36.27 -22.39 -4.52
CA ASN A 2 -35.13 -21.53 -4.83
C ASN A 2 -34.41 -21.25 -3.50
N VAL A 3 -33.34 -22.01 -3.23
CA VAL A 3 -32.46 -21.73 -2.10
C VAL A 3 -31.85 -20.35 -2.34
N ASN A 4 -32.15 -19.40 -1.47
CA ASN A 4 -31.52 -18.08 -1.52
C ASN A 4 -30.06 -18.24 -1.05
N HIS A 5 -29.16 -18.52 -2.00
CA HIS A 5 -27.75 -18.79 -1.71
C HIS A 5 -27.06 -17.64 -0.94
N SER A 6 -27.56 -16.42 -1.04
CA SER A 6 -27.07 -15.26 -0.27
C SER A 6 -27.21 -15.44 1.24
N ASP A 7 -28.32 -16.03 1.71
CA ASP A 7 -28.56 -16.21 3.14
C ASP A 7 -27.55 -17.19 3.75
N ASN A 8 -27.18 -18.22 2.99
CA ASN A 8 -26.13 -19.17 3.39
C ASN A 8 -24.75 -18.52 3.45
N VAL A 9 -24.42 -17.62 2.50
CA VAL A 9 -23.17 -16.87 2.54
C VAL A 9 -23.14 -15.93 3.74
N LEU A 10 -24.21 -15.18 4.00
CA LEU A 10 -24.31 -14.31 5.18
C LEU A 10 -24.22 -15.10 6.49
N TYR A 11 -24.84 -16.27 6.55
CA TYR A 11 -24.69 -17.18 7.69
C TYR A 11 -23.22 -17.61 7.87
N PHE A 12 -22.57 -18.05 6.79
CA PHE A 12 -21.16 -18.46 6.79
C PHE A 12 -20.25 -17.32 7.26
N LEU A 13 -20.40 -16.11 6.72
CA LEU A 13 -19.57 -14.95 7.08
C LEU A 13 -19.70 -14.61 8.56
N ARG A 14 -20.93 -14.58 9.09
CA ARG A 14 -21.17 -14.34 10.52
C ARG A 14 -20.54 -15.43 11.39
N ARG A 15 -20.68 -16.70 10.99
CA ARG A 15 -20.10 -17.83 11.72
C ARG A 15 -18.57 -17.79 11.69
N LEU A 16 -17.97 -17.52 10.52
CA LEU A 16 -16.52 -17.43 10.36
C LEU A 16 -15.96 -16.30 11.22
N LYS A 17 -16.60 -15.12 11.23
CA LYS A 17 -16.18 -13.99 12.06
C LYS A 17 -16.18 -14.35 13.55
N GLN A 18 -17.24 -15.00 14.02
CA GLN A 18 -17.35 -15.46 15.42
C GLN A 18 -16.27 -16.48 15.77
N GLU A 19 -16.03 -17.46 14.89
CA GLU A 19 -15.03 -18.51 15.14
C GLU A 19 -13.59 -17.98 15.12
N LEU A 20 -13.28 -16.99 14.27
CA LEU A 20 -11.97 -16.33 14.30
C LEU A 20 -11.73 -15.65 15.65
N VAL A 21 -12.74 -14.92 16.16
CA VAL A 21 -12.66 -14.28 17.49
C VAL A 21 -12.51 -15.32 18.60
N PHE A 22 -13.33 -16.38 18.57
CA PHE A 22 -13.29 -17.45 19.57
C PHE A 22 -11.93 -18.16 19.61
N ALA A 23 -11.30 -18.37 18.45
CA ALA A 23 -9.98 -18.96 18.33
C ALA A 23 -8.83 -18.01 18.76
N GLY A 24 -9.13 -16.78 19.20
CA GLY A 24 -8.13 -15.76 19.51
C GLY A 24 -7.38 -15.25 18.28
N ASN A 25 -7.95 -15.44 17.08
CA ASN A 25 -7.35 -15.04 15.82
C ASN A 25 -7.74 -13.59 15.49
N CYS A 26 -6.74 -12.76 15.16
CA CYS A 26 -6.95 -11.36 14.76
C CYS A 26 -7.27 -11.19 13.26
N GLY A 27 -7.55 -12.29 12.55
CA GLY A 27 -7.92 -12.30 11.14
C GLY A 27 -9.14 -11.41 10.86
N LYS A 28 -9.15 -10.81 9.68
CA LYS A 28 -10.21 -9.90 9.23
C LYS A 28 -10.90 -10.47 7.99
N ILE A 29 -12.22 -10.32 7.94
CA ILE A 29 -13.03 -10.69 6.79
C ILE A 29 -13.43 -9.42 6.06
N ILE A 30 -13.06 -9.31 4.79
CA ILE A 30 -13.41 -8.16 3.94
C ILE A 30 -14.26 -8.69 2.79
N TRP A 31 -15.44 -8.11 2.59
CA TRP A 31 -16.31 -8.44 1.47
C TRP A 31 -15.95 -7.60 0.24
N TYR A 32 -15.89 -8.19 -0.95
CA TYR A 32 -15.78 -7.41 -2.18
C TYR A 32 -17.18 -7.10 -2.72
N ASP A 33 -17.46 -5.83 -2.98
CA ASP A 33 -18.70 -5.35 -3.61
C ASP A 33 -18.89 -6.03 -4.96
N SER A 34 -19.64 -7.14 -4.99
CA SER A 34 -19.83 -7.98 -6.17
C SER A 34 -21.20 -8.63 -6.16
N VAL A 35 -21.43 -9.62 -5.29
CA VAL A 35 -22.72 -10.27 -5.15
C VAL A 35 -23.60 -9.47 -4.20
N THR A 36 -24.83 -9.17 -4.63
CA THR A 36 -25.84 -8.46 -3.83
C THR A 36 -26.58 -9.41 -2.91
N LYS A 37 -27.37 -8.88 -1.97
CA LYS A 37 -28.24 -9.67 -1.08
C LYS A 37 -29.22 -10.58 -1.84
N ASP A 38 -29.55 -10.24 -3.08
CA ASP A 38 -30.42 -11.04 -3.95
C ASP A 38 -29.65 -12.15 -4.71
N GLY A 39 -28.35 -12.30 -4.46
CA GLY A 39 -27.49 -13.34 -5.04
C GLY A 39 -27.02 -13.05 -6.45
N LYS A 40 -27.17 -11.79 -6.92
CA LYS A 40 -26.80 -11.37 -8.27
C LYS A 40 -25.42 -10.71 -8.27
N LEU A 41 -24.60 -11.03 -9.27
CA LEU A 41 -23.37 -10.32 -9.55
C LEU A 41 -23.71 -8.93 -10.13
N ASP A 42 -23.56 -7.89 -9.32
CA ASP A 42 -23.86 -6.50 -9.64
C ASP A 42 -23.02 -5.58 -8.74
N TRP A 43 -22.00 -4.93 -9.30
CA TRP A 43 -21.10 -4.02 -8.57
C TRP A 43 -21.79 -2.67 -8.34
N GLN A 44 -21.93 -2.26 -7.08
CA GLN A 44 -22.62 -1.02 -6.76
C GLN A 44 -21.71 0.20 -6.83
N ASN A 45 -20.40 0.02 -6.63
CA ASN A 45 -19.38 1.07 -6.49
C ASN A 45 -19.58 1.98 -5.26
N GLU A 46 -20.57 1.68 -4.42
CA GLU A 46 -20.88 2.31 -3.14
C GLU A 46 -21.31 1.27 -2.11
N LEU A 47 -21.20 1.61 -0.83
CA LEU A 47 -21.94 0.92 0.22
C LEU A 47 -23.40 1.38 0.16
N ASN A 48 -24.33 0.45 -0.09
CA ASN A 48 -25.76 0.73 -0.15
C ASN A 48 -26.62 -0.46 0.32
N ALA A 49 -27.94 -0.34 0.23
CA ALA A 49 -28.89 -1.35 0.74
C ALA A 49 -28.81 -2.74 0.06
N LYS A 50 -28.07 -2.89 -1.04
CA LYS A 50 -27.88 -4.18 -1.73
C LYS A 50 -26.66 -4.96 -1.21
N ASN A 51 -25.66 -4.28 -0.64
CA ASN A 51 -24.43 -4.92 -0.14
C ASN A 51 -24.20 -4.69 1.37
N LYS A 52 -25.04 -3.87 2.03
CA LYS A 52 -24.94 -3.57 3.47
C LYS A 52 -24.93 -4.81 4.36
N ASP A 53 -25.74 -5.83 4.06
CA ASP A 53 -25.82 -7.05 4.88
C ASP A 53 -24.46 -7.77 4.94
N PHE A 54 -23.68 -7.73 3.86
CA PHE A 54 -22.33 -8.28 3.83
C PHE A 54 -21.35 -7.39 4.61
N PHE A 55 -21.44 -6.07 4.46
CA PHE A 55 -20.62 -5.13 5.24
C PHE A 55 -20.83 -5.31 6.76
N ASP A 56 -22.08 -5.47 7.19
CA ASP A 56 -22.44 -5.72 8.59
C ASP A 56 -21.96 -7.10 9.08
N SER A 57 -21.94 -8.10 8.19
CA SER A 57 -21.48 -9.46 8.49
C SER A 57 -19.95 -9.61 8.48
N CYS A 58 -19.21 -8.64 7.93
CA CYS A 58 -17.76 -8.65 7.76
C CYS A 58 -17.07 -7.57 8.61
N ASP A 59 -15.73 -7.56 8.62
CA ASP A 59 -14.93 -6.48 9.24
C ASP A 59 -14.85 -5.23 8.35
N GLY A 60 -15.07 -5.38 7.05
CA GLY A 60 -15.19 -4.24 6.13
C GLY A 60 -15.64 -4.65 4.74
N ILE A 61 -15.71 -3.66 3.84
CA ILE A 61 -16.08 -3.85 2.44
C ILE A 61 -15.06 -3.18 1.52
N PHE A 62 -14.63 -3.90 0.51
CA PHE A 62 -13.86 -3.42 -0.63
C PHE A 62 -14.87 -3.04 -1.73
N LEU A 63 -15.04 -1.74 -1.97
CA LEU A 63 -15.94 -1.26 -3.03
C LEU A 63 -15.29 -1.41 -4.42
N ASN A 64 -16.11 -1.66 -5.43
CA ASN A 64 -15.64 -1.67 -6.81
C ASN A 64 -15.11 -0.29 -7.24
N TYR A 65 -14.25 -0.27 -8.27
CA TYR A 65 -13.43 0.90 -8.63
C TYR A 65 -14.06 1.85 -9.67
N VAL A 66 -15.32 1.64 -10.07
CA VAL A 66 -16.04 2.47 -11.07
C VAL A 66 -17.05 3.41 -10.36
N TRP A 67 -16.59 4.05 -9.29
CA TRP A 67 -17.39 4.98 -8.47
C TRP A 67 -17.33 6.42 -8.98
N LYS A 68 -18.29 7.22 -8.53
CA LYS A 68 -18.37 8.68 -8.67
C LYS A 68 -18.31 9.33 -7.28
N PRO A 69 -17.98 10.63 -7.18
CA PRO A 69 -17.93 11.31 -5.88
C PRO A 69 -19.23 11.22 -5.05
N ILE A 70 -20.40 11.17 -5.71
CA ILE A 70 -21.68 10.99 -5.02
C ILE A 70 -21.81 9.61 -4.35
N ASP A 71 -21.26 8.56 -4.97
CA ASP A 71 -21.26 7.19 -4.47
C ASP A 71 -20.42 7.11 -3.16
N LEU A 72 -19.33 7.87 -3.09
CA LEU A 72 -18.50 8.00 -1.90
C LEU A 72 -19.23 8.75 -0.77
N ALA A 73 -19.93 9.85 -1.11
CA ALA A 73 -20.74 10.59 -0.15
C ALA A 73 -21.81 9.69 0.48
N ASN A 74 -22.54 8.93 -0.35
CA ASN A 74 -23.55 7.98 0.10
C ASN A 74 -22.94 6.90 1.01
N SER A 75 -21.80 6.35 0.60
CA SER A 75 -21.07 5.33 1.37
C SER A 75 -20.66 5.84 2.75
N ALA A 76 -20.11 7.06 2.82
CA ALA A 76 -19.72 7.69 4.08
C ALA A 76 -20.91 7.91 5.01
N ILE A 77 -22.04 8.39 4.49
CA ILE A 77 -23.28 8.57 5.25
C ILE A 77 -23.79 7.23 5.80
N LEU A 78 -23.79 6.18 4.98
CA LEU A 78 -24.33 4.88 5.37
C LEU A 78 -23.41 4.11 6.32
N ALA A 79 -22.09 4.28 6.20
CA ALA A 79 -21.08 3.61 7.04
C ALA A 79 -21.03 4.14 8.47
N LYS A 80 -21.41 5.41 8.70
CA LYS A 80 -21.45 6.05 10.03
C LYS A 80 -20.12 5.87 10.79
N GLU A 81 -20.16 5.28 11.99
CA GLU A 81 -18.98 5.02 12.82
C GLU A 81 -17.96 4.05 12.19
N ARG A 82 -18.39 3.25 11.19
CA ARG A 82 -17.54 2.30 10.46
C ARG A 82 -17.00 2.87 9.14
N ILE A 83 -16.90 4.19 9.02
CA ILE A 83 -16.43 4.87 7.80
C ILE A 83 -15.07 4.35 7.30
N PHE A 84 -14.16 3.97 8.20
CA PHE A 84 -12.84 3.45 7.85
C PHE A 84 -12.83 1.96 7.45
N ASP A 85 -13.94 1.24 7.67
CA ASP A 85 -14.13 -0.14 7.23
C ASP A 85 -14.63 -0.23 5.78
N VAL A 86 -14.86 0.92 5.13
CA VAL A 86 -15.18 1.03 3.70
C VAL A 86 -13.90 1.37 2.93
N TYR A 87 -13.39 0.38 2.20
CA TYR A 87 -12.19 0.49 1.38
C TYR A 87 -12.58 0.74 -0.08
N VAL A 88 -12.45 1.97 -0.54
CA VAL A 88 -12.81 2.37 -1.90
C VAL A 88 -11.76 1.87 -2.89
N GLY A 89 -12.18 1.03 -3.85
CA GLY A 89 -11.28 0.49 -4.87
C GLY A 89 -10.69 1.56 -5.78
N ILE A 90 -9.39 1.48 -6.02
CA ILE A 90 -8.66 2.30 -6.98
C ILE A 90 -7.88 1.37 -7.90
N ASP A 91 -8.35 1.19 -9.13
CA ASP A 91 -7.69 0.31 -10.11
C ASP A 91 -6.48 1.00 -10.74
N VAL A 92 -5.29 0.51 -10.42
CA VAL A 92 -4.04 1.04 -10.96
C VAL A 92 -3.90 0.75 -12.47
N PHE A 93 -4.59 -0.26 -13.01
CA PHE A 93 -4.67 -0.45 -14.47
C PHE A 93 -5.60 0.57 -15.17
N GLY A 94 -6.37 1.36 -14.41
CA GLY A 94 -7.14 2.46 -14.96
C GLY A 94 -8.45 2.09 -15.67
N ARG A 95 -8.97 0.87 -15.49
CA ARG A 95 -10.18 0.41 -16.22
C ARG A 95 -11.43 1.11 -15.69
N ASN A 96 -11.78 2.24 -16.30
CA ASN A 96 -12.87 3.12 -15.89
C ASN A 96 -12.73 3.68 -14.47
N CYS A 97 -11.51 3.67 -13.92
CA CYS A 97 -11.23 4.25 -12.61
C CYS A 97 -11.18 5.78 -12.71
N PHE A 98 -11.65 6.47 -11.67
CA PHE A 98 -11.45 7.91 -11.54
C PHE A 98 -9.96 8.24 -11.71
N GLY A 99 -9.64 9.27 -12.51
CA GLY A 99 -8.25 9.63 -12.82
C GLY A 99 -7.49 8.66 -13.75
N GLY A 100 -8.05 7.52 -14.14
CA GLY A 100 -7.44 6.63 -15.13
C GLY A 100 -6.24 5.79 -14.65
N GLY A 101 -5.98 5.72 -13.34
CA GLY A 101 -4.98 4.82 -12.75
C GLY A 101 -3.52 5.19 -13.04
N GLY A 102 -2.63 4.19 -13.04
CA GLY A 102 -1.20 4.32 -13.29
C GLY A 102 -0.51 5.33 -12.36
N PHE A 103 0.31 6.22 -12.92
CA PHE A 103 0.91 7.34 -12.18
C PHE A 103 -0.04 8.52 -11.93
N ASN A 104 -1.35 8.35 -12.18
CA ASN A 104 -2.40 9.29 -11.80
C ASN A 104 -3.33 8.69 -10.71
N THR A 105 -2.89 7.61 -10.06
CA THR A 105 -3.63 6.91 -9.00
C THR A 105 -3.92 7.82 -7.79
N ASP A 106 -3.06 8.81 -7.52
CA ASP A 106 -3.28 9.84 -6.50
C ASP A 106 -4.51 10.71 -6.77
N ALA A 107 -4.88 10.94 -8.03
CA ALA A 107 -6.09 11.68 -8.35
C ALA A 107 -7.33 11.01 -7.72
N ALA A 108 -7.47 9.70 -7.87
CA ALA A 108 -8.52 8.93 -7.19
C ALA A 108 -8.35 8.92 -5.66
N PHE A 109 -7.13 8.66 -5.18
CA PHE A 109 -6.84 8.58 -3.75
C PHE A 109 -7.21 9.89 -3.03
N SER A 110 -6.89 11.03 -3.64
CA SER A 110 -7.20 12.36 -3.11
C SER A 110 -8.70 12.56 -2.88
N VAL A 111 -9.54 12.13 -3.83
CA VAL A 111 -11.00 12.23 -3.72
C VAL A 111 -11.52 11.30 -2.64
N VAL A 112 -11.03 10.07 -2.55
CA VAL A 112 -11.39 9.14 -1.46
C VAL A 112 -11.13 9.77 -0.08
N ARG A 113 -9.99 10.45 0.08
CA ARG A 113 -9.64 11.15 1.33
C ARG A 113 -10.53 12.35 1.64
N GLN A 114 -11.05 13.06 0.64
CA GLN A 114 -12.00 14.16 0.86
C GLN A 114 -13.30 13.68 1.51
N TYR A 115 -13.69 12.42 1.32
CA TYR A 115 -14.85 11.79 1.95
C TYR A 115 -14.52 11.02 3.25
N ASN A 116 -13.27 11.12 3.73
CA ASN A 116 -12.79 10.44 4.94
C ASN A 116 -12.93 8.90 4.92
N LEU A 117 -12.98 8.31 3.73
CA LEU A 117 -13.05 6.86 3.53
C LEU A 117 -11.64 6.24 3.45
N SER A 118 -11.56 4.92 3.63
CA SER A 118 -10.35 4.16 3.36
C SER A 118 -10.19 3.89 1.86
N ALA A 119 -8.97 3.69 1.39
CA ALA A 119 -8.66 3.36 0.01
C ALA A 119 -8.12 1.93 -0.10
N ALA A 120 -8.49 1.24 -1.17
CA ALA A 120 -7.91 -0.04 -1.56
C ALA A 120 -7.27 0.08 -2.94
N VAL A 121 -5.93 0.10 -2.96
CA VAL A 121 -5.15 0.15 -4.20
C VAL A 121 -5.18 -1.23 -4.86
N PHE A 122 -5.91 -1.35 -5.97
CA PHE A 122 -6.11 -2.58 -6.71
C PHE A 122 -5.07 -2.74 -7.82
N ALA A 123 -4.50 -3.94 -7.92
CA ALA A 123 -3.52 -4.32 -8.93
C ALA A 123 -2.28 -3.39 -9.05
N PRO A 124 -1.57 -3.05 -7.95
CA PRO A 124 -0.32 -2.29 -8.04
C PRO A 124 0.81 -3.02 -8.77
N GLY A 125 0.64 -4.32 -9.06
CA GLY A 125 1.51 -5.11 -9.95
C GLY A 125 1.67 -4.51 -11.35
N TRP A 126 0.76 -3.62 -11.78
CA TRP A 126 0.86 -2.81 -12.99
C TRP A 126 2.25 -2.22 -13.25
N ILE A 127 2.96 -1.80 -12.19
CA ILE A 127 4.30 -1.24 -12.31
C ILE A 127 5.26 -2.26 -12.93
N TYR A 128 5.25 -3.49 -12.42
CA TYR A 128 6.09 -4.58 -12.91
C TYR A 128 5.60 -5.14 -14.24
N GLU A 129 4.28 -5.26 -14.41
CA GLU A 129 3.66 -5.92 -15.56
C GLU A 129 3.64 -5.06 -16.83
N CYS A 130 3.68 -3.73 -16.70
CA CYS A 130 3.50 -2.80 -17.82
C CYS A 130 4.70 -1.88 -18.11
N HIS A 131 5.83 -2.05 -17.41
CA HIS A 131 7.04 -1.24 -17.62
C HIS A 131 8.29 -2.12 -17.70
N PRO A 132 9.40 -1.60 -18.26
CA PRO A 132 10.68 -2.32 -18.26
C PRO A 132 11.14 -2.69 -16.85
N ILE A 133 11.59 -3.93 -16.68
CA ILE A 133 12.00 -4.49 -15.37
C ILE A 133 13.16 -3.68 -14.77
N GLU A 134 14.04 -3.14 -15.60
CA GLU A 134 15.18 -2.32 -15.20
C GLU A 134 14.74 -1.03 -14.49
N GLN A 135 13.53 -0.55 -14.78
CA GLN A 135 12.94 0.66 -14.18
C GLN A 135 12.05 0.33 -12.97
N PHE A 136 11.82 -0.95 -12.65
CA PHE A 136 10.86 -1.36 -11.62
C PHE A 136 11.11 -0.67 -10.27
N LYS A 137 12.37 -0.55 -9.85
CA LYS A 137 12.74 0.14 -8.60
C LYS A 137 12.34 1.62 -8.66
N GLU A 138 12.77 2.35 -9.69
CA GLU A 138 12.45 3.77 -9.89
C GLU A 138 10.96 4.04 -9.86
N LEU A 139 10.22 3.24 -10.63
CA LEU A 139 8.79 3.40 -10.85
C LEU A 139 7.99 3.00 -9.60
N SER A 140 8.42 1.97 -8.87
CA SER A 140 7.84 1.61 -7.58
C SER A 140 8.01 2.73 -6.56
N PHE A 141 9.20 3.33 -6.50
CA PHE A 141 9.45 4.48 -5.63
C PHE A 141 8.62 5.69 -6.03
N LYS A 142 8.57 6.03 -7.32
CA LYS A 142 7.71 7.11 -7.85
C LYS A 142 6.26 6.89 -7.46
N PHE A 143 5.73 5.68 -7.65
CA PHE A 143 4.36 5.33 -7.33
C PHE A 143 4.07 5.43 -5.82
N CYS A 144 4.89 4.82 -4.97
CA CYS A 144 4.70 4.94 -3.52
C CYS A 144 4.78 6.40 -3.03
N SER A 145 5.70 7.18 -3.60
CA SER A 145 5.88 8.58 -3.23
C SER A 145 4.71 9.46 -3.69
N LEU A 146 4.10 9.13 -4.83
CA LEU A 146 2.89 9.76 -5.35
C LEU A 146 1.72 9.60 -4.37
N LEU A 147 1.55 8.42 -3.79
CA LEU A 147 0.44 8.13 -2.87
C LEU A 147 0.70 8.57 -1.43
N PHE A 148 1.96 8.78 -1.07
CA PHE A 148 2.41 9.09 0.30
C PHE A 148 1.62 10.21 1.01
N PRO A 149 1.29 11.36 0.37
CA PRO A 149 0.52 12.43 1.02
C PRO A 149 -0.86 12.00 1.55
N TYR A 150 -1.38 10.87 1.08
CA TYR A 150 -2.68 10.34 1.44
C TYR A 150 -2.59 9.11 2.37
N MET A 151 -1.39 8.70 2.78
CA MET A 151 -1.15 7.53 3.62
C MET A 151 -0.84 7.94 5.06
N ASN A 152 -1.24 7.09 6.01
CA ASN A 152 -0.79 7.21 7.40
C ASN A 152 0.48 6.39 7.59
N LEU A 153 1.45 6.95 8.29
CA LEU A 153 2.69 6.26 8.60
C LEU A 153 2.58 5.44 9.87
N HIS A 154 2.95 4.17 9.76
CA HIS A 154 3.08 3.26 10.89
C HIS A 154 4.54 2.81 11.00
N GLY A 155 5.26 3.40 11.95
CA GLY A 155 6.63 3.03 12.26
C GLY A 155 6.72 1.97 13.37
N PRO A 156 7.94 1.52 13.69
CA PRO A 156 8.16 0.67 14.87
C PRO A 156 7.64 1.37 16.14
N ASN A 157 6.93 0.62 16.97
CA ASN A 157 6.31 1.13 18.20
C ASN A 157 6.87 0.47 19.48
N SER A 158 7.91 -0.34 19.36
CA SER A 158 8.54 -1.06 20.46
C SER A 158 10.05 -1.20 20.26
N LEU A 159 10.77 -1.31 21.38
CA LEU A 159 12.23 -1.45 21.42
C LEU A 159 12.64 -2.90 21.74
N PRO A 160 13.83 -3.36 21.31
CA PRO A 160 14.83 -2.62 20.52
C PRO A 160 14.51 -2.64 19.01
N ILE A 161 14.76 -1.52 18.33
CA ILE A 161 14.71 -1.44 16.86
C ILE A 161 16.09 -1.82 16.31
N ARG A 162 16.14 -2.73 15.33
CA ARG A 162 17.38 -3.15 14.66
C ARG A 162 17.13 -3.31 13.16
N THR A 163 18.03 -2.77 12.35
CA THR A 163 18.02 -2.95 10.90
C THR A 163 19.42 -2.70 10.34
N SER A 164 19.83 -3.50 9.36
CA SER A 164 20.92 -3.21 8.43
C SER A 164 20.41 -2.67 7.09
N PHE A 165 19.11 -2.35 7.03
CA PHE A 165 18.37 -1.94 5.84
C PHE A 165 18.34 -2.98 4.71
N CYS A 166 18.52 -4.26 5.04
CA CYS A 166 18.43 -5.34 4.06
C CYS A 166 17.04 -5.35 3.39
N PRO A 167 16.94 -5.15 2.06
CA PRO A 167 15.65 -5.01 1.38
C PRO A 167 14.98 -6.37 1.09
N GLY A 168 15.62 -7.48 1.49
CA GLY A 168 15.16 -8.85 1.22
C GLY A 168 15.64 -9.39 -0.13
N TYR A 169 16.53 -8.68 -0.81
CA TYR A 169 17.20 -9.10 -2.05
C TYR A 169 18.59 -8.46 -2.13
N GLY A 170 19.42 -8.90 -3.09
CA GLY A 170 20.74 -8.32 -3.35
C GLY A 170 21.46 -9.00 -4.51
N GLN A 171 22.49 -8.34 -5.06
CA GLN A 171 23.41 -8.96 -6.05
C GLN A 171 24.41 -9.92 -5.40
N GLY A 172 24.62 -9.78 -4.10
CA GLY A 172 25.37 -10.68 -3.26
C GLY A 172 24.79 -10.73 -1.85
N LYS A 173 25.33 -11.61 -1.02
CA LYS A 173 25.00 -11.75 0.39
C LYS A 173 26.21 -11.39 1.23
N TYR A 174 25.98 -10.59 2.25
CA TYR A 174 27.01 -10.06 3.13
C TYR A 174 26.76 -10.45 4.59
N ASP A 175 27.85 -10.68 5.31
CA ASP A 175 27.88 -10.86 6.77
C ASP A 175 29.01 -9.99 7.34
N SER A 176 28.66 -9.09 8.26
CA SER A 176 29.62 -8.17 8.89
C SER A 176 30.49 -7.40 7.90
N GLY A 177 29.90 -7.01 6.76
CA GLY A 177 30.56 -6.28 5.66
C GLY A 177 31.37 -7.16 4.70
N GLN A 178 31.42 -8.48 4.91
CA GLN A 178 32.14 -9.40 4.04
C GLN A 178 31.20 -10.09 3.08
N LEU A 179 31.57 -10.16 1.80
CA LEU A 179 30.82 -10.90 0.78
C LEU A 179 30.94 -12.41 1.05
N VAL A 180 29.83 -13.06 1.40
CA VAL A 180 29.78 -14.50 1.71
C VAL A 180 29.15 -15.34 0.60
N ASP A 181 28.35 -14.73 -0.28
CA ASP A 181 27.82 -15.33 -1.50
C ASP A 181 27.73 -14.27 -2.58
N ASN A 182 28.28 -14.53 -3.77
CA ASN A 182 28.34 -13.57 -4.87
C ASN A 182 27.21 -13.75 -5.90
N LYS A 183 26.18 -14.54 -5.58
CA LYS A 183 25.02 -14.75 -6.44
C LYS A 183 23.87 -13.82 -6.07
N PRO A 184 23.11 -13.33 -7.08
CA PRO A 184 21.87 -12.63 -6.83
C PRO A 184 20.88 -13.49 -6.06
N TRP A 185 20.16 -12.88 -5.11
CA TRP A 185 19.18 -13.58 -4.30
C TRP A 185 17.97 -12.70 -3.97
N HIS A 186 16.85 -13.35 -3.66
CA HIS A 186 15.60 -12.73 -3.23
C HIS A 186 14.89 -13.62 -2.22
N ASN A 187 14.56 -13.08 -1.04
CA ASN A 187 13.80 -13.70 0.02
C ASN A 187 13.16 -12.61 0.90
N MET A 188 11.87 -12.32 0.69
CA MET A 188 11.14 -11.28 1.43
C MET A 188 11.00 -11.55 2.92
N SER A 189 11.12 -12.80 3.39
CA SER A 189 11.20 -13.10 4.82
C SER A 189 12.49 -12.58 5.47
N ARG A 190 13.46 -12.13 4.68
CA ARG A 190 14.70 -11.47 5.13
C ARG A 190 14.66 -9.95 4.98
N GLN A 191 13.56 -9.38 4.46
CA GLN A 191 13.40 -7.93 4.41
C GLN A 191 13.37 -7.38 5.83
N GLN A 192 14.16 -6.35 6.09
CA GLN A 192 14.20 -5.64 7.36
C GLN A 192 13.55 -4.28 7.23
N LEU A 193 13.34 -3.60 8.36
CA LEU A 193 12.80 -2.24 8.39
C LEU A 193 13.57 -1.34 7.42
N GLN A 194 12.84 -0.79 6.45
CA GLN A 194 13.36 0.12 5.44
C GLN A 194 13.17 1.58 5.89
N PRO A 195 14.03 2.50 5.43
CA PRO A 195 13.80 3.93 5.66
C PRO A 195 12.51 4.36 4.94
N CYS A 196 11.76 5.27 5.56
CA CYS A 196 10.61 5.89 4.90
C CYS A 196 11.08 7.01 3.95
N LEU A 197 11.69 6.62 2.83
CA LEU A 197 12.27 7.56 1.87
C LEU A 197 11.21 8.49 1.25
N ALA A 198 9.96 8.04 1.17
CA ALA A 198 8.82 8.85 0.74
C ALA A 198 8.46 9.98 1.72
N ALA A 199 8.81 9.86 3.01
CA ALA A 199 8.53 10.88 4.03
C ALA A 199 9.46 12.10 3.97
N VAL A 200 10.50 12.06 3.14
CA VAL A 200 11.41 13.21 2.93
C VAL A 200 10.81 14.24 1.96
N ARG A 201 9.55 14.07 1.52
CA ARG A 201 8.96 14.93 0.49
C ARG A 201 8.61 16.34 0.98
N GLY A 202 9.36 17.27 0.41
CA GLY A 202 8.89 18.61 0.03
C GLY A 202 9.06 18.94 -1.46
N LEU A 203 9.48 18.03 -2.35
CA LEU A 203 9.77 18.38 -3.75
C LEU A 203 9.28 17.31 -4.76
N PHE A 204 8.59 17.81 -5.79
CA PHE A 204 7.73 17.09 -6.73
C PHE A 204 8.44 16.59 -8.01
N GLU A 205 9.78 16.56 -8.03
CA GLU A 205 10.53 16.03 -9.18
C GLU A 205 11.36 14.81 -8.75
N VAL A 206 10.88 13.61 -9.07
CA VAL A 206 11.72 12.40 -9.05
C VAL A 206 12.52 12.40 -10.35
N LYS A 207 13.83 12.61 -10.27
CA LYS A 207 14.76 12.37 -11.37
C LYS A 207 15.64 11.18 -11.00
N GLY A 208 15.28 9.98 -11.44
CA GLY A 208 16.05 8.74 -11.23
C GLY A 208 15.81 8.05 -9.88
N ASN A 209 16.75 7.18 -9.51
CA ASN A 209 16.66 6.26 -8.36
C ASN A 209 17.11 6.83 -7.00
N THR A 210 17.51 8.10 -6.98
CA THR A 210 18.09 8.76 -5.80
C THR A 210 17.17 9.84 -5.25
N PHE A 211 17.09 9.96 -3.93
CA PHE A 211 16.31 10.98 -3.24
C PHE A 211 17.21 12.08 -2.70
N ASP A 212 16.83 13.33 -2.93
CA ASP A 212 17.53 14.45 -2.31
C ASP A 212 17.36 14.44 -0.79
N ILE A 213 18.49 14.55 -0.09
CA ILE A 213 18.55 14.83 1.34
C ILE A 213 18.60 16.35 1.47
N LEU A 214 17.62 16.94 2.12
CA LEU A 214 17.59 18.39 2.34
C LEU A 214 18.31 18.76 3.64
N LYS A 215 18.97 19.92 3.65
CA LYS A 215 19.46 20.51 4.89
C LYS A 215 18.28 20.91 5.76
N CYS A 216 18.28 20.54 7.05
CA CYS A 216 17.20 20.89 7.98
C CYS A 216 16.92 22.41 7.96
N GLY A 217 15.65 22.80 7.76
CA GLY A 217 15.24 24.20 7.64
C GLY A 217 15.57 24.88 6.31
N SER A 218 15.91 24.11 5.27
CA SER A 218 16.32 24.63 3.96
C SER A 218 15.76 23.76 2.82
N THR A 219 15.51 24.37 1.66
CA THR A 219 15.14 23.67 0.41
C THR A 219 16.36 23.24 -0.41
N ASN A 220 17.57 23.60 0.01
CA ASN A 220 18.80 23.18 -0.65
C ASN A 220 19.09 21.70 -0.40
N THR A 221 19.39 20.98 -1.48
CA THR A 221 19.88 19.61 -1.48
C THR A 221 21.28 19.54 -0.86
N PHE A 222 21.39 18.84 0.27
CA PHE A 222 22.64 18.50 0.94
C PHE A 222 23.27 17.24 0.34
N GLY A 223 22.47 16.27 -0.07
CA GLY A 223 22.96 14.99 -0.57
C GLY A 223 21.88 14.20 -1.27
N LYS A 224 22.18 12.93 -1.53
CA LYS A 224 21.30 11.95 -2.15
C LYS A 224 21.29 10.67 -1.33
N GLN A 225 20.17 9.98 -1.32
CA GLN A 225 20.04 8.66 -0.70
C GLN A 225 19.32 7.68 -1.62
N ASP A 226 19.68 6.41 -1.55
CA ASP A 226 19.06 5.32 -2.28
C ASP A 226 19.32 3.97 -1.60
N VAL A 227 18.64 2.92 -2.05
CA VAL A 227 18.90 1.55 -1.61
C VAL A 227 20.01 0.98 -2.48
N CYS A 228 21.15 0.67 -1.87
CA CYS A 228 22.24 -0.05 -2.52
C CYS A 228 21.99 -1.56 -2.40
N ASP A 229 22.11 -2.29 -3.50
CA ASP A 229 21.98 -3.75 -3.54
C ASP A 229 23.26 -4.46 -4.01
N THR A 230 24.34 -3.70 -4.15
CA THR A 230 25.68 -4.18 -4.53
C THR A 230 26.66 -4.23 -3.36
N ASP A 231 26.32 -3.64 -2.22
CA ASP A 231 27.10 -3.66 -0.98
C ASP A 231 26.16 -3.70 0.24
N ALA A 232 26.60 -4.29 1.35
CA ALA A 232 25.84 -4.36 2.58
C ALA A 232 26.71 -4.72 3.81
N PHE A 233 26.28 -4.29 4.99
CA PHE A 233 26.84 -4.82 6.24
C PHE A 233 26.32 -6.22 6.54
N ASN A 234 24.99 -6.41 6.51
CA ASN A 234 24.35 -7.71 6.68
C ASN A 234 23.18 -7.85 5.69
N GLY A 235 23.08 -8.99 5.01
CA GLY A 235 22.02 -9.24 4.04
C GLY A 235 22.45 -8.87 2.62
N GLY A 236 21.61 -8.16 1.88
CA GLY A 236 21.76 -7.99 0.43
C GLY A 236 21.72 -6.54 -0.04
N GLY A 237 21.59 -5.61 0.90
CA GLY A 237 21.64 -4.20 0.60
C GLY A 237 21.77 -3.35 1.86
N CYS A 238 22.02 -2.06 1.65
CA CYS A 238 22.13 -1.05 2.67
C CYS A 238 21.52 0.28 2.19
N LEU A 239 21.44 1.26 3.09
CA LEU A 239 21.13 2.64 2.73
C LEU A 239 22.41 3.33 2.27
N ASN A 240 22.47 3.77 1.02
CA ASN A 240 23.53 4.61 0.50
C ASN A 240 23.16 6.08 0.69
N ILE A 241 24.12 6.87 1.15
CA ILE A 241 24.00 8.31 1.35
C ILE A 241 25.23 8.96 0.72
N GLN A 242 25.02 9.89 -0.19
CA GLN A 242 26.06 10.59 -0.94
C GLN A 242 25.88 12.09 -0.80
N SER A 243 26.97 12.84 -0.66
CA SER A 243 26.93 14.31 -0.67
C SER A 243 28.12 14.83 -1.47
N SER A 244 27.93 15.94 -2.18
CA SER A 244 29.03 16.66 -2.83
C SER A 244 29.79 17.58 -1.86
N THR A 245 29.28 17.74 -0.64
CA THR A 245 29.97 18.44 0.45
C THR A 245 30.58 17.42 1.39
N ASP A 246 31.85 17.62 1.75
CA ASP A 246 32.50 16.80 2.76
C ASP A 246 31.69 16.84 4.07
N ALA A 247 31.49 15.67 4.67
CA ALA A 247 30.85 15.58 5.98
C ALA A 247 31.80 16.16 7.03
N VAL A 248 31.51 17.36 7.52
CA VAL A 248 32.18 17.92 8.70
C VAL A 248 31.50 17.33 9.93
N PHE A 249 32.03 16.22 10.43
CA PHE A 249 31.63 15.69 11.73
C PHE A 249 32.25 16.55 12.85
N PRO A 250 31.48 16.95 13.88
CA PRO A 250 32.02 17.64 15.04
C PRO A 250 33.01 16.76 15.83
#